data_AF-A0A131YEJ6-F1
#
_entry.id   AF-A0A131YEJ6-F1
#
_cell.length_a   1.000
_cell.length_b   1.000
_cell.length_c   1.000
_cell.angle_alpha   90.00
_cell.angle_beta   90.00
_cell.angle_gamma   90.00
#
_symmetry.space_group_name_H-M   'P 1'
#
loop_
_entity.id
_entity.type
_entity.pdbx_description
1 polymer ?
#
loop_
_entity_poly.entity_id
_entity_poly.type
_entity_poly.pdbx_seq_one_letter_code
_entity_poly.pdbx_strand_id
1 'polypeptide(L)'
;MCRLSLMILIVILAVVVVSADRRLPKFNFRPRPSRFRYDVNAGAGGRNLRNFEGGAEVRGEYDVYRGNNGAKVVLGGGVSQDVLRQQGKTYKGKPEANVGVGVEIPIGK
;
A
#
# COMPACT_ATOMS: atom_id res chain seq x y z
N MET A 1 -61.43 20.82 -12.22
CA MET A 1 -60.76 19.49 -12.11
C MET A 1 -59.23 19.53 -12.30
N CYS A 2 -58.61 20.65 -12.69
CA CYS A 2 -57.17 20.70 -13.04
C CYS A 2 -56.21 20.81 -11.82
N ARG A 3 -56.60 21.53 -10.76
CA ARG A 3 -55.71 21.80 -9.61
C ARG A 3 -55.47 20.59 -8.69
N LEU A 4 -56.46 19.72 -8.53
CA LEU A 4 -56.35 18.53 -7.69
C LEU A 4 -55.40 17.48 -8.32
N SER A 5 -55.51 17.29 -9.64
CA SER A 5 -54.62 16.40 -10.40
C SER A 5 -53.16 16.88 -10.36
N LEU A 6 -52.95 18.20 -10.50
CA LEU A 6 -51.61 18.80 -10.41
C LEU A 6 -50.97 18.59 -9.02
N MET A 7 -51.75 18.73 -7.94
CA MET A 7 -51.25 18.54 -6.57
C MET A 7 -50.85 17.08 -6.31
N ILE A 8 -51.65 16.12 -6.80
CA ILE A 8 -51.34 14.69 -6.66
C ILE A 8 -50.04 14.35 -7.40
N LEU A 9 -49.86 14.88 -8.62
CA LEU A 9 -48.63 14.67 -9.39
C LEU A 9 -47.39 15.19 -8.65
N ILE A 10 -47.46 16.39 -8.06
CA ILE A 10 -46.34 17.00 -7.33
C ILE A 10 -45.97 16.16 -6.09
N VAL A 11 -46.97 15.67 -5.36
CA VAL A 11 -46.73 14.83 -4.17
C VAL A 11 -46.05 13.51 -4.56
N ILE A 12 -46.50 12.85 -5.63
CA ILE A 12 -45.87 11.62 -6.11
C ILE A 12 -44.42 11.89 -6.52
N LEU A 13 -44.16 12.99 -7.23
CA LEU A 13 -42.82 13.36 -7.67
C LEU A 13 -41.87 13.60 -6.49
N ALA A 14 -42.34 14.29 -5.45
CA ALA A 14 -41.59 14.51 -4.22
C ALA A 14 -41.25 13.19 -3.51
N VAL A 15 -42.21 12.26 -3.41
CA VAL A 15 -41.98 10.95 -2.79
C VAL A 15 -40.95 10.13 -3.57
N VAL A 16 -41.00 10.14 -4.90
CA VAL A 16 -40.03 9.43 -5.75
C VAL A 16 -38.62 10.00 -5.57
N VAL A 17 -38.47 11.32 -5.57
CA VAL A 17 -37.17 11.98 -5.38
C VAL A 17 -36.57 11.66 -4.00
N VAL A 18 -37.37 11.76 -2.92
CA VAL A 18 -36.90 11.43 -1.56
C VAL A 18 -36.55 9.94 -1.42
N SER A 19 -37.28 9.06 -2.12
CA SER A 19 -37.01 7.61 -2.11
C SER A 19 -35.74 7.25 -2.88
N ALA A 20 -35.42 7.98 -3.95
CA ALA A 20 -34.20 7.80 -4.73
C ALA A 20 -32.96 8.23 -3.94
N ASP A 21 -33.03 9.34 -3.21
CA ASP A 21 -31.90 9.85 -2.40
C ASP A 21 -31.52 8.89 -1.27
N ARG A 22 -32.51 8.25 -0.64
CA ARG A 22 -32.31 7.27 0.45
C ARG A 22 -31.65 5.96 0.02
N ARG A 23 -31.56 5.67 -1.28
CA ARG A 23 -31.01 4.41 -1.81
C ARG A 23 -29.64 4.55 -2.46
N LEU A 24 -28.98 5.70 -2.37
CA LEU A 24 -27.61 5.80 -2.84
C LEU A 24 -26.69 5.03 -1.87
N PRO A 25 -26.04 3.94 -2.32
CA PRO A 25 -25.05 3.26 -1.50
C PRO A 25 -23.91 4.27 -1.24
N LYS A 26 -23.77 4.69 0.02
CA LYS A 26 -22.58 5.42 0.46
C LYS A 26 -21.40 4.48 0.36
N PHE A 27 -20.72 4.50 -0.78
CA PHE A 27 -19.42 3.86 -0.93
C PHE A 27 -18.44 4.57 0.00
N ASN A 28 -18.23 3.99 1.18
CA ASN A 28 -17.23 4.45 2.13
C ASN A 28 -15.86 4.04 1.58
N PHE A 29 -15.31 4.84 0.67
CA PHE A 29 -13.93 4.75 0.22
C PHE A 29 -13.01 5.26 1.33
N ARG A 30 -12.99 4.56 2.47
CA ARG A 30 -11.87 4.65 3.39
C ARG A 30 -10.86 3.63 2.86
N PRO A 31 -9.84 4.03 2.10
CA PRO A 31 -8.86 3.09 1.59
C PRO A 31 -8.28 2.34 2.79
N ARG A 32 -8.45 1.01 2.81
CA ARG A 32 -7.76 0.18 3.79
C ARG A 32 -6.26 0.45 3.59
N PRO A 33 -5.48 0.64 4.67
CA PRO A 33 -4.05 0.92 4.51
C PRO A 33 -3.41 -0.21 3.71
N SER A 34 -2.57 0.18 2.74
CA SER A 34 -1.95 -0.72 1.77
C SER A 34 -1.41 -1.96 2.46
N ARG A 35 -1.76 -3.13 1.92
CA ARG A 35 -1.22 -4.43 2.34
C ARG A 35 0.17 -4.68 1.79
N PHE A 36 0.56 -3.90 0.78
CA PHE A 36 1.86 -4.00 0.13
C PHE A 36 2.70 -2.81 0.54
N ARG A 37 3.92 -3.09 0.99
CA ARG A 37 4.94 -2.09 1.32
C ARG A 37 6.17 -2.46 0.54
N TYR A 38 6.85 -1.47 0.01
CA TYR A 38 8.13 -1.67 -0.63
C TYR A 38 9.07 -0.57 -0.16
N ASP A 39 10.32 -0.95 0.04
CA ASP A 39 11.41 -0.05 0.37
C ASP A 39 12.48 -0.23 -0.69
N VAL A 40 12.94 0.88 -1.25
CA VAL A 40 14.02 0.90 -2.23
C VAL A 40 15.08 1.80 -1.65
N ASN A 41 16.21 1.21 -1.30
CA ASN A 41 17.35 1.93 -0.80
C ASN A 41 18.45 1.87 -1.86
N ALA A 42 19.04 3.01 -2.17
CA ALA A 42 20.15 3.10 -3.11
C ALA A 42 21.20 4.03 -2.51
N GLY A 43 22.37 3.45 -2.23
CA GLY A 43 23.52 4.16 -1.70
C GLY A 43 24.57 4.30 -2.79
N ALA A 44 25.19 5.47 -2.89
CA ALA A 44 26.42 5.66 -3.64
C ALA A 44 27.32 6.59 -2.85
N GLY A 45 28.53 6.14 -2.54
CA GLY A 45 29.52 6.87 -1.77
C GLY A 45 30.90 6.66 -2.35
N GLY A 46 31.69 7.71 -2.52
CA GLY A 46 33.01 7.56 -3.12
C GLY A 46 33.88 8.78 -2.88
N ARG A 47 35.15 8.54 -2.60
CA ARG A 47 36.13 9.63 -2.45
C ARG A 47 36.68 10.11 -3.80
N ASN A 48 36.67 9.27 -4.84
CA ASN A 48 37.18 9.58 -6.18
C ASN A 48 36.71 8.54 -7.23
N LEU A 49 36.83 8.82 -8.53
CA LEU A 49 36.53 7.88 -9.63
C LEU A 49 37.24 6.51 -9.54
N ARG A 50 38.35 6.44 -8.80
CA ARG A 50 39.12 5.21 -8.56
C ARG A 50 38.69 4.44 -7.30
N ASN A 51 37.91 5.07 -6.42
CA ASN A 51 37.42 4.54 -5.15
C ASN A 51 35.96 4.97 -4.93
N PHE A 52 35.02 4.13 -5.36
CA PHE A 52 33.60 4.35 -5.17
C PHE A 52 32.93 3.07 -4.67
N GLU A 53 31.89 3.22 -3.90
CA GLU A 53 31.02 2.20 -3.37
C GLU A 53 29.61 2.59 -3.76
N GLY A 54 28.80 1.61 -4.12
CA GLY A 54 27.40 1.83 -4.35
C GLY A 54 26.64 0.53 -4.27
N GLY A 55 25.45 0.59 -3.71
CA GLY A 55 24.59 -0.55 -3.51
C GLY A 55 23.16 -0.18 -3.76
N ALA A 56 22.39 -1.14 -4.22
CA ALA A 56 20.95 -1.01 -4.33
C ALA A 56 20.30 -2.17 -3.58
N GLU A 57 19.26 -1.86 -2.82
CA GLU A 57 18.45 -2.79 -2.08
C GLU A 57 16.99 -2.54 -2.40
N VAL A 58 16.25 -3.61 -2.66
CA VAL A 58 14.81 -3.59 -2.84
C VAL A 58 14.20 -4.59 -1.87
N ARG A 59 13.29 -4.12 -1.02
CA ARG A 59 12.48 -4.95 -0.12
C ARG A 59 11.02 -4.80 -0.47
N GLY A 60 10.31 -5.91 -0.51
CA GLY A 60 8.86 -5.95 -0.64
C GLY A 60 8.26 -6.74 0.52
N GLU A 61 7.26 -6.17 1.18
CA GLU A 61 6.49 -6.80 2.24
C GLU A 61 5.01 -6.83 1.88
N TYR A 62 4.35 -7.92 2.21
CA TYR A 62 2.95 -8.16 1.91
C TYR A 62 2.21 -8.74 3.12
N ASP A 63 1.20 -8.02 3.59
CA ASP A 63 0.26 -8.47 4.60
C ASP A 63 -0.67 -9.54 3.99
N VAL A 64 -0.32 -10.81 4.14
CA VAL A 64 -1.14 -11.95 3.68
C VAL A 64 -2.44 -12.03 4.46
N TYR A 65 -2.37 -11.78 5.76
CA TYR A 65 -3.52 -11.88 6.65
C TYR A 65 -3.58 -10.68 7.59
N ARG A 66 -4.81 -10.18 7.80
CA ARG A 66 -5.12 -9.17 8.82
C ARG A 66 -6.40 -9.58 9.53
N GLY A 67 -6.28 -10.05 10.76
CA GLY A 67 -7.40 -10.39 11.62
C GLY A 67 -8.10 -9.14 12.16
N ASN A 68 -9.39 -9.25 12.46
CA ASN A 68 -10.17 -8.17 13.07
C ASN A 68 -9.62 -7.73 14.45
N ASN A 69 -8.85 -8.60 15.10
CA ASN A 69 -8.19 -8.34 16.39
C ASN A 69 -6.87 -7.56 16.24
N GLY A 70 -6.53 -7.11 15.02
CA GLY A 70 -5.28 -6.40 14.73
C GLY A 70 -4.07 -7.30 14.47
N ALA A 71 -4.21 -8.62 14.63
CA ALA A 71 -3.17 -9.58 14.26
C ALA A 71 -2.90 -9.52 12.76
N LYS A 72 -1.62 -9.51 12.36
CA LYS A 72 -1.22 -9.53 10.95
C LYS A 72 -0.11 -10.54 10.69
N VAL A 73 -0.19 -11.18 9.53
CA VAL A 73 0.85 -12.05 9.00
C VAL A 73 1.44 -11.35 7.79
N VAL A 74 2.73 -11.07 7.86
CA VAL A 74 3.50 -10.35 6.85
C VAL A 74 4.47 -11.34 6.21
N LEU A 75 4.45 -11.41 4.88
CA LEU A 75 5.48 -12.08 4.11
C LEU A 75 6.34 -11.01 3.45
N GLY A 76 7.64 -11.08 3.66
CA GLY A 76 8.59 -10.14 3.08
C GLY A 76 9.68 -10.86 2.32
N GLY A 77 10.17 -10.21 1.28
CA GLY A 77 11.37 -10.65 0.58
C GLY A 77 12.11 -9.46 0.03
N GLY A 78 13.43 -9.55 -0.03
CA GLY A 78 14.26 -8.48 -0.56
C GLY A 78 15.49 -9.01 -1.26
N VAL A 79 16.04 -8.19 -2.14
CA VAL A 79 17.29 -8.43 -2.84
C VAL A 79 18.18 -7.21 -2.68
N SER A 80 19.46 -7.42 -2.40
CA SER A 80 20.46 -6.37 -2.35
C SER A 80 21.64 -6.74 -3.24
N GLN A 81 22.25 -5.72 -3.83
CA GLN A 81 23.46 -5.87 -4.61
C GLN A 81 24.38 -4.69 -4.37
N ASP A 82 25.57 -5.00 -3.88
CA ASP A 82 26.61 -4.01 -3.61
C ASP A 82 27.72 -4.09 -4.66
N VAL A 83 28.32 -2.93 -4.95
CA VAL A 83 29.44 -2.77 -5.86
C VAL A 83 30.45 -1.84 -5.20
N LEU A 84 31.65 -2.35 -4.96
CA LEU A 84 32.75 -1.61 -4.38
C LEU A 84 33.91 -1.58 -5.37
N ARG A 85 34.34 -0.41 -5.81
CA ARG A 85 35.57 -0.22 -6.58
C ARG A 85 36.64 0.35 -5.65
N GLN A 86 37.74 -0.36 -5.51
CA GLN A 86 38.88 0.06 -4.69
C GLN A 86 40.17 -0.02 -5.52
N GLN A 87 40.93 1.07 -5.55
CA GLN A 87 42.20 1.21 -6.28
C GLN A 87 42.09 0.77 -7.77
N GLY A 88 40.96 1.08 -8.41
CA GLY A 88 40.72 0.72 -9.81
C GLY A 88 40.28 -0.73 -10.06
N LYS A 89 40.24 -1.59 -9.04
CA LYS A 89 39.64 -2.93 -9.12
C LYS A 89 38.18 -2.86 -8.68
N THR A 90 37.26 -3.35 -9.52
CA THR A 90 35.84 -3.46 -9.17
C THR A 90 35.60 -4.81 -8.48
N TYR A 91 35.08 -4.74 -7.26
CA TYR A 91 34.54 -5.85 -6.50
C TYR A 91 33.02 -5.76 -6.57
N LYS A 92 32.38 -6.80 -7.08
CA LYS A 92 30.93 -6.93 -6.96
C LYS A 92 30.67 -7.70 -5.67
N GLY A 93 29.94 -7.07 -4.75
CA GLY A 93 29.38 -7.74 -3.58
C GLY A 93 28.51 -8.90 -4.03
N LYS A 94 28.36 -9.89 -3.15
CA LYS A 94 27.48 -11.02 -3.43
C LYS A 94 26.04 -10.49 -3.45
N PRO A 95 25.22 -10.88 -4.44
CA PRO A 95 23.79 -10.60 -4.36
C PRO A 95 23.24 -11.31 -3.12
N GLU A 96 22.62 -10.57 -2.22
CA GLU A 96 21.94 -11.15 -1.06
C GLU A 96 20.46 -11.16 -1.33
N ALA A 97 19.81 -12.28 -1.04
CA ALA A 97 18.38 -12.44 -1.15
C ALA A 97 17.84 -12.91 0.20
N ASN A 98 16.84 -12.21 0.70
CA ASN A 98 16.22 -12.48 1.97
C ASN A 98 14.74 -12.77 1.77
N VAL A 99 14.21 -13.75 2.50
CA VAL A 99 12.78 -14.04 2.57
C VAL A 99 12.44 -14.24 4.04
N GLY A 100 11.38 -13.60 4.51
CA GLY A 100 10.98 -13.58 5.90
C GLY A 100 9.47 -13.68 6.07
N VAL A 101 9.06 -14.30 7.17
CA VAL A 101 7.66 -14.36 7.61
C VAL A 101 7.59 -13.72 8.98
N GLY A 102 6.81 -12.65 9.09
CA GLY A 102 6.53 -11.94 10.34
C GLY A 102 5.10 -12.20 10.78
N VAL A 103 4.91 -12.48 12.07
CA VAL A 103 3.58 -12.50 12.68
C VAL A 103 3.56 -11.41 13.74
N GLU A 104 2.73 -10.39 13.55
CA GLU A 104 2.51 -9.35 14.55
C GLU A 104 1.19 -9.63 15.25
N ILE A 105 1.28 -9.93 16.54
CA ILE A 105 0.15 -10.14 17.43
C ILE A 105 0.07 -8.89 18.30
N PRO A 106 -0.98 -8.06 18.20
CA PRO A 106 -1.15 -6.97 19.12
C PRO A 106 -1.42 -7.54 20.51
N ILE A 107 -0.49 -7.32 21.43
CA ILE A 107 -0.68 -7.64 22.84
C ILE A 107 -1.45 -6.45 23.45
N GLY A 108 -2.75 -6.64 23.65
CA GLY A 108 -3.56 -5.76 24.50
C GLY A 108 -4.76 -5.12 23.81
N LYS A 109 -5.94 -5.63 24.16
CA LYS A 109 -6.90 -4.85 24.94
C LYS A 109 -7.28 -5.63 26.18
#